data_AF-A0A7V4X886-F1
#
_entry.id   AF-A0A7V4X886-F1
#
_cell.length_a   1.000
_cell.length_b   1.000
_cell.length_c   1.000
_cell.angle_alpha   90.00
_cell.angle_beta   90.00
_cell.angle_gamma   90.00
#
_symmetry.space_group_name_H-M   'P 1'
#
loop_
_entity.id
_entity.type
_entity.pdbx_description
1 polymer ?
#
loop_
_entity_poly.entity_id
_entity_poly.type
_entity_poly.pdbx_seq_one_letter_code
_entity_poly.pdbx_strand_id
1 'polypeptide(L)' 'MIIEIGIVAGDIWHFLDEHGEVHLSTLVKGIDKPRDNVLMSLGWLAREGHVVLQQIENDYLVSLRKNA' A
#
# COMPACT_ATOMS: atom_id res chain seq x y z
N MET A 1 -13.38 3.66 -11.82
CA MET A 1 -12.12 4.35 -11.51
C MET A 1 -11.94 4.57 -10.01
N ILE A 2 -12.65 5.50 -9.35
CA ILE A 2 -12.50 5.69 -7.88
C ILE A 2 -12.91 4.43 -7.08
N ILE A 3 -13.97 3.74 -7.50
CA ILE A 3 -14.44 2.51 -6.83
C ILE A 3 -13.36 1.42 -6.84
N GLU A 4 -12.66 1.25 -7.96
CA GLU A 4 -11.61 0.23 -8.09
C GLU A 4 -10.40 0.55 -7.21
N ILE A 5 -10.01 1.83 -7.16
CA ILE A 5 -8.94 2.32 -6.27
C ILE A 5 -9.31 2.04 -4.79
N GLY A 6 -10.56 2.29 -4.41
CA GLY A 6 -11.03 2.00 -3.05
C GLY A 6 -11.02 0.51 -2.71
N ILE A 7 -11.40 -0.35 -3.65
CA ILE A 7 -11.36 -1.82 -3.46
C ILE A 7 -9.90 -2.29 -3.28
N VAL A 8 -9.01 -1.90 -4.19
CA VAL A 8 -7.59 -2.29 -4.14
C VAL A 8 -6.89 -1.67 -2.93
N ALA A 9 -7.32 -0.50 -2.45
CA ALA A 9 -6.84 0.07 -1.20
C ALA A 9 -7.22 -0.80 0.02
N GLY A 10 -8.41 -1.40 0.01
CA GLY A 10 -8.80 -2.41 0.99
C GLY A 10 -7.88 -3.64 0.96
N ASP A 11 -7.59 -4.16 -0.25
CA ASP A 11 -6.68 -5.29 -0.43
C ASP A 11 -5.26 -4.98 0.11
N ILE A 12 -4.74 -3.79 -0.20
CA ILE A 12 -3.44 -3.32 0.32
C ILE A 12 -3.46 -3.21 1.84
N TRP A 13 -4.52 -2.66 2.42
CA TRP A 13 -4.65 -2.52 3.86
C TRP A 13 -4.60 -3.89 4.55
N HIS A 14 -5.38 -4.86 4.06
CA HIS A 14 -5.36 -6.23 4.59
C HIS A 14 -4.00 -6.90 4.42
N PHE A 15 -3.35 -6.75 3.27
CA PHE A 15 -2.02 -7.29 3.05
C PHE A 15 -1.01 -6.75 4.08
N LEU A 16 -1.03 -5.44 4.35
CA LEU A 16 -0.14 -4.81 5.32
C LEU A 16 -0.49 -5.15 6.77
N ASP A 17 -1.76 -5.40 7.08
CA ASP A 17 -2.19 -5.88 8.41
C ASP A 17 -1.64 -7.28 8.70
N GLU A 18 -1.67 -8.16 7.70
CA GLU A 18 -1.16 -9.53 7.80
C GLU A 18 0.38 -9.62 7.82
N HIS A 19 1.06 -8.82 7.00
CA HIS A 19 2.51 -8.93 6.79
C HIS A 19 3.32 -7.89 7.58
N GLY A 20 2.68 -6.84 8.11
CA GLY A 20 3.33 -5.72 8.76
C GLY A 20 4.05 -4.80 7.77
N GLU A 21 5.34 -4.56 8.02
CA GLU A 21 6.17 -3.71 7.17
C GLU A 21 6.81 -4.52 6.04
N VAL A 22 6.62 -4.07 4.80
CA VAL A 22 7.10 -4.74 3.59
C VAL A 22 7.71 -3.75 2.60
N HIS A 23 8.56 -4.23 1.70
CA HIS A 23 8.99 -3.44 0.56
C HIS A 23 7.81 -3.20 -0.42
N LEU A 24 7.75 -2.03 -1.04
CA LEU A 24 6.76 -1.69 -2.06
C LEU A 24 6.83 -2.65 -3.25
N SER A 25 8.04 -3.08 -3.64
CA SER A 25 8.21 -4.11 -4.66
C SER A 25 7.57 -5.45 -4.29
N THR A 26 7.58 -5.83 -3.01
CA THR A 26 6.88 -7.01 -2.49
C THR A 26 5.37 -6.79 -2.48
N LEU A 27 4.90 -5.64 -1.99
CA LEU A 27 3.47 -5.28 -1.99
C LEU A 27 2.88 -5.35 -3.40
N VAL A 28 3.53 -4.74 -4.40
CA VAL A 28 3.07 -4.76 -5.79
C VAL A 28 3.02 -6.18 -6.38
N LYS A 29 3.89 -7.09 -5.94
CA LYS A 29 3.86 -8.50 -6.36
C LYS A 29 2.81 -9.32 -5.62
N GLY A 30 2.48 -8.93 -4.39
CA GLY A 30 1.53 -9.64 -3.53
C GLY A 30 0.06 -9.33 -3.85
N ILE A 31 -0.21 -8.18 -4.49
CA ILE A 31 -1.55 -7.79 -4.92
C ILE A 31 -1.72 -8.13 -6.40
N ASP A 32 -2.67 -9.02 -6.73
CA ASP A 32 -2.97 -9.44 -8.10
C ASP A 32 -3.76 -8.36 -8.88
N LYS A 33 -3.11 -7.23 -9.12
CA LYS A 33 -3.63 -6.06 -9.85
C LYS A 33 -2.52 -5.40 -10.66
N PRO A 34 -2.85 -4.63 -11.71
CA PRO A 34 -1.88 -3.83 -12.43
C PRO A 34 -1.11 -2.91 -11.48
N ARG A 35 0.21 -2.78 -11.68
CA ARG A 35 1.09 -1.96 -10.84
C ARG A 35 0.53 -0.55 -10.62
N ASP A 36 0.03 0.09 -11.67
CA ASP A 36 -0.50 1.45 -11.59
C ASP A 36 -1.74 1.52 -10.67
N ASN A 37 -2.60 0.50 -10.70
CA ASN A 37 -3.75 0.42 -9.79
C ASN A 37 -3.29 0.26 -8.34
N VAL A 38 -2.28 -0.57 -8.07
CA VAL A 38 -1.70 -0.72 -6.73
C VAL A 38 -1.12 0.62 -6.25
N LEU A 39 -0.37 1.32 -7.09
CA LEU A 39 0.24 2.61 -6.74
C LEU A 39 -0.80 3.72 -6.50
N MET A 40 -1.83 3.81 -7.34
CA MET A 40 -2.94 4.77 -7.12
C MET A 40 -3.68 4.49 -5.81
N SER A 41 -3.89 3.21 -5.50
CA SER A 41 -4.60 2.77 -4.28
C SER A 41 -3.76 2.95 -3.03
N LEU A 42 -2.45 2.70 -3.12
CA LEU A 42 -1.52 3.03 -2.05
C LEU A 42 -1.47 4.55 -1.81
N GLY A 43 -1.46 5.35 -2.87
CA GLY A 43 -1.55 6.80 -2.79
C GLY A 43 -2.86 7.29 -2.13
N TRP A 44 -3.96 6.59 -2.38
CA TRP A 44 -5.23 6.85 -1.70
C TRP A 44 -5.12 6.64 -0.18
N LEU A 45 -4.57 5.51 0.26
CA LEU A 45 -4.33 5.25 1.69
C LEU A 45 -3.37 6.26 2.32
N ALA A 46 -2.33 6.67 1.59
CA ALA A 46 -1.37 7.66 2.05
C ALA A 46 -2.03 9.04 2.23
N ARG A 47 -2.93 9.43 1.31
CA ARG A 47 -3.72 10.67 1.40
C ARG A 47 -4.60 10.69 2.65
N GLU A 48 -5.12 9.55 3.08
CA GLU A 48 -5.95 9.40 4.27
C GLU A 48 -5.15 9.15 5.56
N GLY A 49 -3.83 9.01 5.45
CA GLY A 49 -2.92 8.82 6.58
C GLY A 49 -2.87 7.39 7.12
N HIS A 50 -3.42 6.40 6.40
CA HIS A 50 -3.47 5.01 6.85
C HIS A 50 -2.14 4.27 6.76
N VAL A 51 -1.24 4.72 5.88
CA VAL A 51 0.07 4.09 5.65
C VAL A 51 1.21 5.07 5.89
N VAL A 52 2.39 4.52 6.16
CA VAL A 52 3.66 5.22 6.20
C VAL A 52 4.54 4.63 5.10
N LEU A 53 5.23 5.51 4.36
CA LEU A 53 6.23 5.12 3.39
C LEU A 53 7.58 5.70 3.81
N GLN A 54 8.61 4.85 3.86
CA GLN A 54 9.98 5.25 4.11
C GLN A 54 10.84 4.86 2.92
N GLN A 55 11.46 5.84 2.25
CA GLN A 55 12.38 5.55 1.16
C GLN A 55 13.65 4.90 1.72
N ILE A 56 14.01 3.75 1.17
CA ILE A 56 15.25 3.04 1.47
C ILE A 56 15.94 2.72 0.15
N GLU A 57 17.10 3.35 -0.08
CA GLU A 57 17.84 3.27 -1.33
C GLU A 57 16.95 3.62 -2.54
N ASN A 58 16.61 2.60 -3.34
CA ASN A 58 15.83 2.70 -4.57
C ASN A 58 14.41 2.11 -4.44
N ASP A 59 13.97 1.78 -3.22
CA ASP A 59 12.63 1.26 -2.93
C ASP A 59 11.98 2.01 -1.74
N TYR A 60 10.78 1.58 -1.36
CA TYR A 60 10.07 2.07 -0.18
C TYR A 60 9.74 0.91 0.75
N LEU A 61 9.95 1.08 2.05
CA LEU A 61 9.21 0.31 3.05
C LEU A 61 7.84 0.93 3.24
N VAL A 62 6.83 0.08 3.33
CA VAL A 62 5.42 0.42 3.48
C VAL A 62 4.87 -0.33 4.68
N SER A 63 4.20 0.39 5.57
CA SER A 63 3.55 -0.19 6.75
C SER A 63 2.25 0.56 7.08
N LEU A 64 1.34 -0.10 7.81
CA LEU A 64 0.21 0.60 8.41
C LEU A 64 0.69 1.60 9.46
N ARG A 65 0.09 2.79 9.48
CA ARG A 65 0.34 3.77 10.53
C ARG A 65 -0.17 3.20 11.86
N LYS A 66 0.76 2.91 12.78
CA LYS A 66 0.40 2.58 14.16
C LYS A 66 -0.15 3.85 14.83
N ASN A 67 -1.39 3.79 15.29
CA ASN A 67 -1.94 4.83 16.15
C ASN A 67 -1.15 4.80 17.46
N ALA A 68 -0.51 5.91 17.80
CA ALA A 68 0.12 6.12 19.10
C ALA A 68 -0.95 6.29 20.20
#